data_AF-A0A8H4Q592-F1
#
_entry.id   AF-A0A8H4Q592-F1
#
_cell.length_a   1.000
_cell.length_b   1.000
_cell.length_c   1.000
_cell.angle_alpha   90.00
_cell.angle_beta   90.00
_cell.angle_gamma   90.00
#
_symmetry.space_group_name_H-M   'P 1'
#
loop_
_entity.id
_entity.type
_entity.pdbx_description
1 polymer ?
#
loop_
_entity_poly.entity_id
_entity_poly.type
_entity_poly.pdbx_seq_one_letter_code
_entity_poly.pdbx_strand_id
1 'polypeptide(L)'
;MRPNLVTALYHAYGPPLSKPIPLRRHQSSSSPPQWPNSSHPTPYDILSAPRNETYCKARFCQLVKLYHPDSQNLSSLPSAIRLERYRLVVAANDILADPTKRRLYDEHGIGWVHGRRSGGAVDEDWRRRPGSAAGNATWEDWHAWHEARRRRDADPSAAQHETGNVKVSTVLIHFVIIFTAFKLLVPESSSAKRLRLAEQQTAAIGDEIRRTTEATAGRSMDERVHQFLRYRQDDEKLRHRRNANHRVSTPSTDVVKPSNRST
;
A
#
# COMPACT_ATOMS: atom_id res chain seq x y z
N MET A 1 -29.87 58.03 -14.55
CA MET A 1 -28.49 57.69 -14.13
C MET A 1 -28.57 56.53 -13.16
N ARG A 2 -28.01 55.37 -13.53
CA ARG A 2 -28.10 54.14 -12.74
C ARG A 2 -27.00 54.14 -11.67
N PRO A 3 -27.30 53.90 -10.38
CA PRO A 3 -26.29 53.85 -9.33
C PRO A 3 -25.39 52.63 -9.49
N ASN A 4 -24.09 52.83 -9.28
CA ASN A 4 -23.02 51.89 -9.54
C ASN A 4 -23.06 50.73 -8.53
N LEU A 5 -23.19 49.49 -9.01
CA LEU A 5 -23.35 48.27 -8.20
C LEU A 5 -22.15 47.95 -7.28
N VAL A 6 -21.03 48.65 -7.44
CA VAL A 6 -19.81 48.43 -6.65
C VAL A 6 -19.94 48.99 -5.22
N THR A 7 -20.80 49.98 -5.00
CA THR A 7 -20.93 50.64 -3.68
C THR A 7 -21.85 49.87 -2.71
N ALA A 8 -22.71 48.98 -3.19
CA ALA A 8 -23.68 48.27 -2.34
C ALA A 8 -23.11 47.04 -1.61
N LEU A 9 -21.93 46.54 -2.00
CA LEU A 9 -21.31 45.35 -1.37
C LEU A 9 -20.33 45.68 -0.23
N TYR A 10 -19.96 46.95 -0.04
CA TYR A 10 -18.99 47.36 0.98
C TYR A 10 -19.54 47.47 2.41
N HIS A 11 -20.87 47.49 2.59
CA HIS A 11 -21.50 47.68 3.91
C HIS A 11 -21.87 46.38 4.65
N ALA A 12 -21.74 45.21 4.02
CA ALA A 12 -22.18 43.94 4.60
C ALA A 12 -21.06 43.06 5.20
N TYR A 13 -19.79 43.37 4.92
CA TYR A 13 -18.66 42.59 5.42
C TYR A 13 -17.59 43.53 5.98
N GLY A 14 -17.41 43.49 7.30
CA GLY A 14 -16.33 44.20 7.99
C GLY A 14 -14.95 43.83 7.45
N PRO A 15 -13.91 44.63 7.78
CA PRO A 15 -12.58 44.50 7.19
C PRO A 15 -12.01 43.09 7.45
N PRO A 16 -11.44 42.41 6.43
CA PRO A 16 -10.82 41.12 6.63
C PRO A 16 -9.57 41.30 7.50
N LEU A 17 -9.58 40.71 8.69
CA LEU A 17 -8.40 40.53 9.54
C LEU A 17 -7.49 39.46 8.93
N SER A 18 -6.83 39.77 7.82
CA SER A 18 -5.74 38.97 7.27
C SER A 18 -4.41 39.62 7.65
N LYS A 19 -3.98 39.40 8.91
CA LYS A 19 -2.55 39.51 9.22
C LYS A 19 -1.84 38.49 8.33
N PRO A 20 -0.90 38.87 7.45
CA PRO A 20 -0.18 37.90 6.67
C PRO A 20 0.58 36.99 7.63
N ILE A 21 0.24 35.70 7.58
CA ILE A 21 1.04 34.64 8.18
C ILE A 21 2.46 34.86 7.64
N PRO A 22 3.48 35.09 8.48
CA PRO A 22 4.84 35.17 7.98
C PRO A 22 5.15 33.81 7.37
N LEU A 23 5.16 33.73 6.05
CA LEU A 23 5.79 32.64 5.33
C LEU A 23 7.20 32.58 5.89
N ARG A 24 7.47 31.53 6.69
CA ARG A 24 8.77 31.26 7.26
C ARG A 24 9.75 31.16 6.10
N ARG A 25 10.38 32.28 5.77
CA ARG A 25 11.48 32.38 4.83
C ARG A 25 12.61 31.59 5.47
N HIS A 26 12.66 30.29 5.21
CA HIS A 26 13.87 29.52 5.42
C HIS A 26 14.95 30.26 4.64
N GLN A 27 15.92 30.80 5.38
CA GLN A 27 17.05 31.51 4.82
C GLN A 27 17.75 30.52 3.89
N SER A 28 17.45 30.60 2.60
CA SER A 28 18.28 30.00 1.58
C SER A 28 19.58 30.79 1.62
N SER A 29 20.59 30.25 2.28
CA SER A 29 21.97 30.69 2.10
C SER A 29 22.20 30.86 0.59
N SER A 30 22.41 32.10 0.16
CA SER A 30 22.45 32.55 -1.23
C SER A 30 23.69 32.09 -2.00
N SER A 31 24.52 31.25 -1.39
CA SER A 31 25.69 30.65 -2.02
C SER A 31 25.34 29.27 -2.58
N PRO A 32 25.75 28.95 -3.82
CA PRO A 32 25.54 27.63 -4.38
C PRO A 32 26.16 26.58 -3.44
N PRO A 33 25.49 25.43 -3.27
CA PRO A 33 26.05 24.29 -2.56
C PRO A 33 27.49 24.02 -3.00
N GLN A 34 28.46 24.11 -2.08
CA GLN A 34 29.80 23.63 -2.38
C GLN A 34 29.74 22.10 -2.51
N TRP A 35 30.16 21.58 -3.65
CA TRP A 35 30.24 20.13 -3.87
C TRP A 35 31.33 19.52 -2.97
N PRO A 36 31.12 18.35 -2.34
CA PRO A 36 32.15 17.71 -1.53
C PRO A 36 33.38 17.35 -2.35
N ASN A 37 34.57 17.68 -1.83
CA ASN A 37 35.86 17.38 -2.47
C ASN A 37 36.44 16.01 -2.08
N SER A 38 35.74 15.25 -1.23
CA SER A 38 36.16 13.92 -0.81
C SER A 38 36.04 12.92 -1.96
N SER A 39 37.03 12.03 -2.12
CA SER A 39 37.01 10.95 -3.12
C SER A 39 35.86 9.94 -2.94
N HIS A 40 35.31 9.83 -1.72
CA HIS A 40 34.18 8.97 -1.38
C HIS A 40 33.16 9.73 -0.53
N PRO A 41 32.35 10.61 -1.14
CA PRO A 41 31.39 11.41 -0.38
C PRO A 41 30.29 10.52 0.20
N THR A 42 29.84 10.83 1.41
CA THR A 42 28.67 10.17 2.03
C THR A 42 27.37 10.81 1.53
N PRO A 43 26.20 10.15 1.71
CA PRO A 43 24.89 10.76 1.45
C PRO A 43 24.70 12.09 2.19
N TYR A 44 25.23 12.17 3.42
CA TYR A 44 25.18 13.37 4.26
C TYR A 44 26.04 14.50 3.68
N ASP A 45 27.24 14.18 3.18
CA ASP A 45 28.14 15.16 2.57
C ASP A 45 27.53 15.76 1.28
N ILE A 46 26.93 14.92 0.44
CA ILE A 46 26.32 15.34 -0.84
C ILE A 46 25.15 16.28 -0.60
N LEU A 47 24.26 15.91 0.31
CA LEU A 47 23.07 16.72 0.63
C LEU A 47 23.36 17.77 1.68
N SER A 48 24.61 17.92 2.15
CA SER A 48 25.00 18.83 3.22
C SER A 48 24.04 18.76 4.42
N ALA A 49 23.58 17.56 4.74
CA ALA A 49 22.53 17.31 5.73
C ALA A 49 23.18 16.79 7.01
N PRO A 50 22.93 17.40 8.18
CA PRO A 50 23.49 16.93 9.43
C PRO A 50 22.85 15.59 9.84
N ARG A 51 23.67 14.66 10.33
CA ARG A 51 23.24 13.31 10.71
C ARG A 51 22.22 13.30 11.84
N ASN A 52 22.23 14.31 12.70
CA ASN A 52 21.39 14.40 13.89
C ASN A 52 20.05 15.13 13.66
N GLU A 53 19.79 15.62 12.44
CA GLU A 53 18.54 16.35 12.15
C GLU A 53 17.59 15.54 11.27
N THR A 54 16.29 15.88 11.38
CA THR A 54 15.25 15.39 10.47
C THR A 54 15.56 15.80 9.04
N TYR A 55 15.44 14.85 8.12
CA TYR A 55 15.73 15.09 6.71
C TYR A 55 14.81 16.19 6.13
N CYS A 56 15.40 17.20 5.48
CA CYS A 56 14.67 18.24 4.77
C CYS A 56 14.97 18.20 3.28
N LYS A 57 13.92 18.12 2.47
CA LYS A 57 14.01 18.03 1.00
C LYS A 57 14.48 19.33 0.32
N ALA A 58 14.56 20.45 1.05
CA ALA A 58 14.93 21.74 0.49
C ALA A 58 16.29 21.72 -0.23
N ARG A 59 17.29 21.08 0.38
CA ARG A 59 18.65 21.00 -0.17
C ARG A 59 18.73 20.08 -1.40
N PHE A 60 18.00 18.97 -1.37
CA PHE A 60 17.82 18.12 -2.54
C PHE A 60 17.22 18.89 -3.72
N CYS A 61 16.14 19.64 -3.50
CA CYS A 61 15.50 20.43 -4.56
C CYS A 61 16.44 21.47 -5.18
N GLN A 62 17.31 22.10 -4.38
CA GLN A 62 18.33 23.03 -4.87
C GLN A 62 19.37 22.34 -5.76
N LEU A 63 19.90 21.21 -5.29
CA LEU A 63 20.93 20.43 -6.00
C LEU A 63 20.40 19.81 -7.29
N VAL A 64 19.15 19.35 -7.31
CA VAL A 64 18.50 18.86 -8.53
C VAL A 64 18.38 19.97 -9.56
N LYS A 65 17.90 21.16 -9.18
CA LYS A 65 17.81 22.32 -10.10
C LYS A 65 19.18 22.75 -10.66
N LEU A 66 20.24 22.54 -9.88
CA LEU A 66 21.59 22.89 -10.24
C LEU A 66 22.23 21.86 -11.19
N TYR A 67 22.08 20.57 -10.92
CA TYR A 67 22.75 19.48 -11.63
C TYR A 67 21.88 18.71 -12.62
N HIS A 68 20.62 19.09 -12.81
CA HIS A 68 19.74 18.42 -13.78
C HIS A 68 20.40 18.38 -15.18
N PRO A 69 20.36 17.24 -15.89
CA PRO A 69 21.01 17.09 -17.21
C PRO A 69 20.54 18.14 -18.22
N ASP A 70 19.25 18.51 -18.20
CA ASP A 70 18.67 19.52 -19.10
C ASP A 70 18.85 20.96 -18.61
N SER A 71 19.52 21.17 -17.47
CA SER A 71 19.75 22.51 -16.95
C SER A 71 20.93 23.17 -17.66
N GLN A 72 20.69 24.36 -18.22
CA GLN A 72 21.74 25.22 -18.78
C GLN A 72 22.51 26.01 -17.71
N ASN A 73 22.15 25.88 -16.43
CA ASN A 73 22.66 26.72 -15.34
C ASN A 73 24.17 26.52 -15.04
N LEU A 74 24.76 25.41 -15.49
CA LEU A 74 26.16 25.06 -15.25
C LEU A 74 26.90 24.78 -16.57
N SER A 75 26.85 25.73 -17.51
CA SER A 75 27.57 25.64 -18.80
C SER A 75 29.09 25.44 -18.64
N SER A 76 29.66 25.75 -17.48
CA SER A 76 31.09 25.53 -17.17
C SER A 76 31.46 24.13 -16.70
N LEU A 77 30.49 23.30 -16.27
CA LEU A 77 30.76 21.92 -15.83
C LEU A 77 30.60 20.94 -17.01
N PRO A 78 31.55 20.02 -17.25
CA PRO A 78 31.39 18.96 -18.24
C PRO A 78 30.10 18.16 -18.00
N SER A 79 29.38 17.81 -19.07
CA SER A 79 28.08 17.13 -18.99
C SER A 79 28.16 15.80 -18.23
N ALA A 80 29.24 15.04 -18.43
CA ALA A 80 29.48 13.78 -17.72
C ALA A 80 29.57 13.97 -16.19
N ILE A 81 30.29 15.00 -15.73
CA ILE A 81 30.43 15.30 -14.29
C ILE A 81 29.11 15.78 -13.71
N ARG A 82 28.37 16.63 -14.43
CA ARG A 82 27.03 17.06 -14.02
C ARG A 82 26.09 15.86 -13.83
N LEU A 83 26.10 14.93 -14.79
CA LEU A 83 25.28 13.72 -14.73
C LEU A 83 25.67 12.82 -13.56
N GLU A 84 26.95 12.64 -13.30
CA GLU A 84 27.44 11.88 -12.14
C GLU A 84 26.98 12.52 -10.82
N ARG A 85 27.13 13.85 -10.69
CA ARG A 85 26.67 14.60 -9.52
C ARG A 85 25.16 14.48 -9.32
N TYR A 86 24.38 14.55 -10.40
CA TYR A 86 22.94 14.35 -10.36
C TYR A 86 22.58 12.95 -9.84
N ARG A 87 23.22 11.90 -10.35
CA ARG A 87 23.01 10.52 -9.88
C ARG A 87 23.32 10.36 -8.39
N LEU A 88 24.41 10.97 -7.92
CA LEU A 88 24.79 10.98 -6.51
C LEU A 88 23.76 11.70 -5.63
N VAL A 89 23.23 12.84 -6.07
CA VAL A 89 22.19 13.60 -5.37
C VAL A 89 20.90 12.79 -5.25
N VAL A 90 20.48 12.12 -6.32
CA VAL A 90 19.29 11.25 -6.31
C VAL A 90 19.49 10.06 -5.39
N ALA A 91 20.64 9.38 -5.47
CA ALA A 91 20.97 8.25 -4.63
C ALA A 91 21.02 8.63 -3.13
N ALA A 92 21.60 9.80 -2.80
CA ALA A 92 21.63 10.28 -1.42
C ALA A 92 20.22 10.58 -0.89
N ASN A 93 19.35 11.15 -1.73
CA ASN A 93 17.96 11.40 -1.37
C ASN A 93 17.19 10.09 -1.12
N ASP A 94 17.40 9.05 -1.93
CA ASP A 94 16.72 7.76 -1.72
C ASP A 94 17.03 7.14 -0.35
N ILE A 95 18.27 7.30 0.14
CA ILE A 95 18.67 6.80 1.47
C ILE A 95 18.13 7.71 2.59
N LEU A 96 18.32 9.03 2.49
CA LEU A 96 18.04 9.94 3.60
C LEU A 96 16.54 10.30 3.73
N ALA A 97 15.76 10.18 2.65
CA ALA A 97 14.33 10.50 2.66
C ALA A 97 13.48 9.43 3.37
N ASP A 98 13.88 8.16 3.30
CA ASP A 98 13.20 7.06 3.99
C ASP A 98 13.88 6.80 5.34
N PRO A 99 13.18 6.96 6.48
CA PRO A 99 13.77 6.74 7.80
C PRO A 99 14.29 5.31 8.00
N THR A 100 13.70 4.32 7.33
CA THR A 100 14.14 2.91 7.40
C THR A 100 15.47 2.72 6.69
N LYS A 101 15.58 3.23 5.44
CA LYS A 101 16.83 3.16 4.67
C LYS A 101 17.94 3.98 5.33
N ARG A 102 17.60 5.15 5.88
CA ARG A 102 18.52 5.97 6.66
C ARG A 102 19.06 5.23 7.87
N ARG A 103 18.20 4.57 8.65
CA ARG A 103 18.62 3.75 9.80
C ARG A 103 19.53 2.60 9.38
N LEU A 104 19.19 1.87 8.32
CA LEU A 104 20.03 0.77 7.79
C LEU A 104 21.41 1.27 7.31
N TYR A 105 21.45 2.43 6.66
CA TYR A 105 22.71 3.08 6.31
C TYR A 105 23.48 3.49 7.56
N ASP A 106 22.80 4.03 8.56
CA ASP A 106 23.44 4.52 9.77
C ASP A 106 24.01 3.44 10.68
N GLU A 107 23.33 2.29 10.75
CA GLU A 107 23.71 1.12 11.57
C GLU A 107 24.69 0.21 10.84
N HIS A 108 24.54 0.03 9.53
CA HIS A 108 25.24 -1.01 8.77
C HIS A 108 25.99 -0.50 7.54
N GLY A 109 25.85 0.77 7.17
CA GLY A 109 26.45 1.33 5.95
C GLY A 109 25.79 0.86 4.65
N ILE A 110 24.64 0.19 4.72
CA ILE A 110 23.97 -0.43 3.57
C ILE A 110 23.31 0.63 2.66
N GLY A 111 23.31 0.38 1.35
CA GLY A 111 22.56 1.17 0.36
C GLY A 111 23.37 2.27 -0.33
N TRP A 112 24.58 2.57 0.13
CA TRP A 112 25.46 3.56 -0.49
C TRP A 112 26.56 2.90 -1.33
N VAL A 113 26.38 2.90 -2.65
CA VAL A 113 27.29 2.23 -3.61
C VAL A 113 28.60 3.02 -3.83
N HIS A 114 28.58 4.34 -3.63
CA HIS A 114 29.65 5.25 -4.06
C HIS A 114 30.74 5.52 -2.99
N GLY A 115 30.61 4.92 -1.80
CA GLY A 115 31.58 5.02 -0.72
C GLY A 115 31.88 3.62 -0.21
N ARG A 116 33.16 3.22 -0.30
CA ARG A 116 33.65 1.88 0.02
C ARG A 116 33.43 1.51 1.50
N ARG A 117 32.21 1.07 1.87
CA ARG A 117 31.90 0.36 3.12
C ARG A 117 30.79 -0.68 2.87
N SER A 118 31.24 -1.94 2.84
CA SER A 118 30.57 -3.23 3.01
C SER A 118 29.04 -3.30 2.89
N GLY A 119 28.57 -3.99 1.84
CA GLY A 119 27.15 -4.35 1.63
C GLY A 119 26.76 -4.57 0.16
N GLY A 120 27.62 -4.16 -0.77
CA GLY A 120 27.31 -3.95 -2.20
C GLY A 120 27.11 -5.17 -3.10
N ALA A 121 27.11 -6.43 -2.63
CA ALA A 121 26.90 -7.53 -3.58
C ALA A 121 25.42 -7.68 -3.99
N VAL A 122 24.51 -7.61 -3.02
CA VAL A 122 23.09 -7.97 -3.24
C VAL A 122 22.26 -6.76 -3.67
N ASP A 123 22.54 -5.58 -3.10
CA ASP A 123 21.86 -4.33 -3.46
C ASP A 123 22.35 -3.77 -4.82
N GLU A 124 23.58 -4.06 -5.20
CA GLU A 124 24.13 -3.61 -6.48
C GLU A 124 23.73 -4.55 -7.63
N ASP A 125 23.40 -5.81 -7.34
CA ASP A 125 22.86 -6.75 -8.35
C ASP A 125 21.50 -6.26 -8.87
N TRP A 126 20.56 -5.86 -7.99
CA TRP A 126 19.29 -5.31 -8.47
C TRP A 126 19.44 -3.99 -9.21
N ARG A 127 20.45 -3.17 -8.90
CA ARG A 127 20.71 -1.93 -9.64
C ARG A 127 21.40 -2.15 -10.99
N ARG A 128 22.25 -3.18 -11.09
CA ARG A 128 22.99 -3.55 -12.31
C ARG A 128 22.25 -4.54 -13.20
N ARG A 129 21.16 -5.13 -12.72
CA ARG A 129 20.33 -6.07 -13.47
C ARG A 129 19.78 -5.41 -14.74
N PRO A 130 19.98 -6.02 -15.93
CA PRO A 130 19.37 -5.53 -17.16
C PRO A 130 17.84 -5.53 -17.00
N GLY A 131 17.20 -4.42 -17.34
CA GLY A 131 15.75 -4.23 -17.15
C GLY A 131 15.31 -3.79 -15.75
N SER A 132 16.25 -3.48 -14.85
CA SER A 132 15.92 -2.89 -13.54
C SER A 132 15.48 -1.44 -13.65
N ALA A 133 14.48 -1.04 -12.84
CA ALA A 133 14.02 0.34 -12.74
C ALA A 133 15.01 1.27 -12.01
N ALA A 134 16.08 0.70 -11.44
CA ALA A 134 17.05 1.42 -10.61
C ALA A 134 17.89 2.47 -11.35
N GLY A 135 18.11 2.25 -12.66
CA GLY A 135 18.95 3.10 -13.49
C GLY A 135 18.23 4.31 -14.07
N ASN A 136 16.92 4.43 -13.83
CA ASN A 136 16.07 5.41 -14.51
C ASN A 136 16.22 6.78 -13.86
N ALA A 137 17.15 7.59 -14.38
CA ALA A 137 17.50 8.90 -13.82
C ALA A 137 16.73 10.05 -14.50
N THR A 138 16.34 9.86 -15.76
CA THR A 138 15.59 10.82 -16.56
C THR A 138 14.21 10.27 -16.94
N TRP A 139 13.32 11.15 -17.43
CA TRP A 139 12.04 10.74 -17.97
C TRP A 139 12.19 9.86 -19.21
N GLU A 140 13.20 10.13 -20.05
CA GLU A 140 13.53 9.32 -21.23
C GLU A 140 13.95 7.90 -20.83
N ASP A 141 14.78 7.75 -19.79
CA ASP A 141 15.16 6.44 -19.26
C ASP A 141 13.95 5.67 -18.72
N TRP A 142 13.03 6.38 -18.06
CA TRP A 142 11.78 5.82 -17.55
C TRP A 142 10.87 5.34 -18.68
N HIS A 143 10.75 6.13 -19.74
CA HIS A 143 9.96 5.80 -20.92
C HIS A 143 10.56 4.60 -21.67
N ALA A 144 11.88 4.59 -21.87
CA ALA A 144 12.60 3.49 -22.51
C ALA A 144 12.49 2.18 -21.71
N TRP A 145 12.58 2.25 -20.38
CA TRP A 145 12.35 1.10 -19.49
C TRP A 145 10.92 0.55 -19.63
N HIS A 146 9.92 1.43 -19.64
CA HIS A 146 8.52 1.05 -19.77
C HIS A 146 8.21 0.45 -21.15
N GLU A 147 8.80 1.00 -22.22
CA GLU A 147 8.73 0.45 -23.57
C GLU A 147 9.40 -0.91 -23.71
N ALA A 148 10.60 -1.08 -23.14
CA ALA A 148 11.30 -2.36 -23.14
C ALA A 148 10.48 -3.45 -22.44
N ARG A 149 9.81 -3.09 -21.34
CA ARG A 149 8.90 -3.98 -20.62
C ARG A 149 7.66 -4.33 -21.45
N ARG A 150 6.99 -3.34 -22.06
CA ARG A 150 5.85 -3.59 -22.96
C ARG A 150 6.20 -4.51 -24.13
N ARG A 151 7.39 -4.32 -24.72
CA ARG A 151 7.91 -5.19 -25.79
C ARG A 151 8.16 -6.62 -25.32
N ARG A 152 8.70 -6.79 -24.11
CA ARG A 152 8.91 -8.10 -23.48
C ARG A 152 7.59 -8.81 -23.15
N ASP A 153 6.61 -8.07 -22.64
CA ASP A 153 5.28 -8.62 -22.32
C ASP A 153 4.46 -8.93 -23.60
N ALA A 154 4.77 -8.27 -24.72
CA ALA A 154 4.19 -8.54 -26.04
C ALA A 154 4.87 -9.70 -26.79
N ASP A 155 6.05 -10.16 -26.35
CA ASP A 155 6.74 -11.30 -26.93
C ASP A 155 6.48 -12.57 -26.07
N PRO A 156 5.55 -13.44 -26.48
CA PRO A 156 5.22 -14.66 -25.74
C PRO A 156 6.39 -15.66 -25.66
N SER A 157 7.43 -15.52 -26.49
CA SER A 157 8.60 -16.41 -26.50
C SER A 157 9.66 -16.04 -25.44
N ALA A 158 9.70 -14.78 -24.99
CA ALA A 158 10.65 -14.31 -23.98
C ALA A 158 10.25 -14.68 -22.54
N ALA A 159 8.96 -14.96 -22.29
CA ALA A 159 8.44 -15.37 -20.99
C ALA A 159 8.95 -16.77 -20.55
N GLN A 160 9.49 -17.56 -21.47
CA GLN A 160 9.81 -18.97 -21.24
C GLN A 160 11.23 -19.19 -20.64
N HIS A 161 12.09 -18.17 -20.61
CA HIS A 161 13.53 -18.31 -20.28
C HIS A 161 14.02 -17.48 -19.08
N GLU A 162 13.14 -17.06 -18.16
CA GLU A 162 13.56 -16.34 -16.95
C GLU A 162 13.61 -17.23 -15.71
N THR A 163 14.81 -17.78 -15.50
CA THR A 163 15.28 -18.65 -14.41
C THR A 163 15.07 -18.11 -12.99
N GLY A 164 14.52 -16.90 -12.81
CA GLY A 164 14.14 -16.32 -11.51
C GLY A 164 12.85 -16.90 -10.93
N ASN A 165 11.86 -17.23 -11.77
CA ASN A 165 10.56 -17.77 -11.32
C ASN A 165 10.59 -19.28 -11.08
N VAL A 166 11.57 -19.97 -11.65
CA VAL A 166 11.71 -21.43 -11.51
C VAL A 166 12.00 -21.81 -10.06
N LYS A 167 12.83 -21.05 -9.34
CA LYS A 167 13.17 -21.35 -7.94
C LYS A 167 11.97 -21.25 -7.00
N VAL A 168 11.11 -20.25 -7.17
CA VAL A 168 9.88 -20.09 -6.36
C VAL A 168 8.86 -21.17 -6.74
N SER A 169 8.69 -21.44 -8.05
CA SER A 169 7.79 -22.49 -8.53
C SER A 169 8.18 -23.88 -8.00
N THR A 170 9.47 -24.21 -8.01
CA THR A 170 9.96 -25.48 -7.46
C THR A 170 9.65 -25.62 -5.98
N VAL A 171 9.82 -24.56 -5.16
CA VAL A 171 9.49 -24.62 -3.73
C VAL A 171 7.99 -24.85 -3.51
N LEU A 172 7.13 -24.18 -4.29
CA LEU A 172 5.67 -24.36 -4.20
C LEU A 172 5.25 -25.79 -4.56
N ILE A 173 5.85 -26.38 -5.60
CA ILE A 173 5.59 -27.77 -5.99
C ILE A 173 5.96 -28.73 -4.86
N HIS A 174 7.10 -28.52 -4.20
CA HIS A 174 7.51 -29.37 -3.06
C HIS A 174 6.55 -29.23 -1.87
N PHE A 175 6.06 -28.02 -1.57
CA PHE A 175 5.06 -27.81 -0.51
C PHE A 175 3.75 -28.56 -0.80
N VAL A 176 3.28 -28.56 -2.05
CA VAL A 176 2.08 -29.31 -2.45
C VAL A 176 2.29 -30.82 -2.28
N ILE A 177 3.45 -31.34 -2.68
CA ILE A 177 3.79 -32.76 -2.54
C ILE A 177 3.87 -33.17 -1.06
N ILE A 178 4.55 -32.38 -0.23
CA ILE A 178 4.68 -32.63 1.22
C ILE A 178 3.32 -32.58 1.90
N PHE A 179 2.47 -31.61 1.57
CA PHE A 179 1.13 -31.50 2.15
C PHE A 179 0.24 -32.68 1.75
N THR A 180 0.36 -33.14 0.49
CA THR A 180 -0.37 -34.31 -0.01
C THR A 180 0.11 -35.60 0.68
N ALA A 181 1.42 -35.77 0.84
CA ALA A 181 1.98 -36.88 1.59
C ALA A 181 1.56 -36.85 3.07
N PHE A 182 1.55 -35.68 3.71
CA PHE A 182 1.10 -35.52 5.09
C PHE A 182 -0.37 -35.91 5.27
N LYS A 183 -1.23 -35.64 4.29
CA LYS A 183 -2.63 -36.12 4.28
C LYS A 183 -2.74 -37.64 4.24
N LEU A 184 -1.80 -38.33 3.60
CA LEU A 184 -1.81 -39.79 3.46
C LEU A 184 -1.18 -40.50 4.67
N LEU A 185 -0.27 -39.85 5.39
CA LEU A 185 0.44 -40.44 6.54
C LEU A 185 -0.25 -40.19 7.90
N VAL A 186 -1.22 -39.27 7.98
CA VAL A 186 -2.02 -39.04 9.20
C VAL A 186 -3.27 -39.93 9.17
N PRO A 187 -3.44 -40.88 10.12
CA PRO A 187 -4.61 -41.76 10.16
C PRO A 187 -5.92 -40.99 10.32
N GLU A 188 -6.82 -41.12 9.34
CA GLU A 188 -8.18 -40.58 9.25
C GLU A 188 -9.11 -41.14 10.37
N SER A 189 -8.84 -40.85 11.64
CA SER A 189 -9.70 -41.35 12.72
C SER A 189 -10.97 -40.51 12.95
N SER A 190 -11.05 -39.29 12.38
CA SER A 190 -12.11 -38.33 12.72
C SER A 190 -12.83 -37.66 11.53
N SER A 191 -12.29 -37.68 10.31
CA SER A 191 -12.95 -37.06 9.13
C SER A 191 -14.10 -37.93 8.59
N ALA A 192 -13.91 -39.24 8.53
CA ALA A 192 -14.91 -40.17 8.00
C ALA A 192 -16.26 -40.11 8.76
N LYS A 193 -16.22 -39.85 10.08
CA LYS A 193 -17.44 -39.66 10.88
C LYS A 193 -18.16 -38.35 10.54
N ARG A 194 -17.41 -37.27 10.32
CA ARG A 194 -17.96 -35.96 9.94
C ARG A 194 -18.53 -35.96 8.52
N LEU A 195 -17.86 -36.65 7.60
CA LEU A 195 -18.34 -36.82 6.23
C LEU A 195 -19.64 -37.62 6.19
N ARG A 196 -19.73 -38.74 6.92
CA ARG A 196 -20.96 -39.54 7.03
C ARG A 196 -22.12 -38.76 7.65
N LEU A 197 -21.86 -37.95 8.68
CA LEU A 197 -22.88 -37.10 9.28
C LEU A 197 -23.37 -36.00 8.31
N ALA A 198 -22.45 -35.37 7.58
CA ALA A 198 -22.80 -34.37 6.58
C ALA A 198 -23.60 -35.00 5.42
N GLU A 199 -23.19 -36.18 4.97
CA GLU A 199 -23.85 -36.93 3.90
C GLU A 199 -25.27 -37.35 4.30
N GLN A 200 -25.44 -37.83 5.53
CA GLN A 200 -26.76 -38.14 6.10
C GLN A 200 -27.67 -36.91 6.17
N GLN A 201 -27.13 -35.75 6.54
CA GLN A 201 -27.91 -34.50 6.56
C GLN A 201 -28.32 -34.07 5.14
N THR A 202 -27.43 -34.18 4.16
CA THR A 202 -27.74 -33.83 2.77
C THR A 202 -28.76 -34.76 2.13
N ALA A 203 -28.71 -36.06 2.43
CA ALA A 203 -29.67 -37.04 1.93
C ALA A 203 -31.08 -36.77 2.50
N ALA A 204 -31.17 -36.52 3.81
CA ALA A 204 -32.44 -36.21 4.47
C ALA A 204 -33.06 -34.90 3.95
N ILE A 205 -32.24 -33.86 3.70
CA ILE A 205 -32.71 -32.60 3.10
C ILE A 205 -33.19 -32.82 1.66
N GLY A 206 -32.48 -33.63 0.88
CA GLY A 206 -32.85 -33.95 -0.51
C GLY A 206 -34.20 -34.66 -0.61
N ASP A 207 -34.47 -35.63 0.28
CA ASP A 207 -35.75 -36.33 0.32
C ASP A 207 -36.91 -35.40 0.72
N GLU A 208 -36.68 -34.47 1.64
CA GLU A 208 -37.69 -33.49 2.05
C GLU A 208 -37.98 -32.48 0.93
N ILE A 209 -36.95 -31.98 0.23
CA ILE A 209 -37.13 -31.11 -0.93
C ILE A 209 -37.88 -31.85 -2.03
N ARG A 210 -37.52 -33.10 -2.32
CA ARG A 210 -38.20 -33.91 -3.35
C ARG A 210 -39.69 -34.07 -3.02
N ARG A 211 -40.02 -34.45 -1.78
CA ARG A 211 -41.42 -34.57 -1.33
C ARG A 211 -42.19 -33.25 -1.42
N THR A 212 -41.58 -32.13 -1.01
CA THR A 212 -42.23 -30.82 -1.09
C THR A 212 -42.38 -30.35 -2.54
N THR A 213 -41.42 -30.65 -3.42
CA THR A 213 -41.52 -30.36 -4.86
C THR A 213 -42.57 -31.21 -5.54
N GLU A 214 -42.66 -32.51 -5.26
CA GLU A 214 -43.70 -33.41 -5.78
C GLU A 214 -45.09 -33.01 -5.26
N ALA A 215 -45.21 -32.63 -3.99
CA ALA A 215 -46.47 -32.11 -3.41
C ALA A 215 -46.85 -30.70 -3.90
N THR A 216 -45.94 -30.00 -4.59
CA THR A 216 -46.16 -28.66 -5.17
C THR A 216 -46.28 -28.71 -6.71
N ALA A 217 -45.78 -29.77 -7.35
CA ALA A 217 -45.91 -30.04 -8.77
C ALA A 217 -47.36 -30.41 -9.08
N GLY A 218 -48.13 -29.43 -9.58
CA GLY A 218 -49.56 -29.57 -9.89
C GLY A 218 -50.45 -28.50 -9.25
N ARG A 219 -49.90 -27.60 -8.42
CA ARG A 219 -50.67 -26.51 -7.82
C ARG A 219 -50.92 -25.37 -8.81
N SER A 220 -52.14 -24.87 -8.83
CA SER A 220 -52.53 -23.69 -9.60
C SER A 220 -51.79 -22.43 -9.09
N MET A 221 -51.79 -21.37 -9.91
CA MET A 221 -51.13 -20.10 -9.57
C MET A 221 -51.65 -19.51 -8.25
N ASP A 222 -52.97 -19.58 -8.01
CA ASP A 222 -53.61 -19.07 -6.79
C ASP A 222 -53.17 -19.81 -5.53
N GLU A 223 -53.03 -21.13 -5.62
CA GLU A 223 -52.56 -21.97 -4.51
C GLU A 223 -51.10 -21.64 -4.15
N ARG A 224 -50.27 -21.33 -5.16
CA ARG A 224 -48.88 -20.87 -4.95
C ARG A 224 -48.83 -19.48 -4.29
N VAL A 225 -49.73 -18.57 -4.69
CA VAL A 225 -49.83 -17.24 -4.07
C VAL A 225 -50.29 -17.35 -2.61
N HIS A 226 -51.30 -18.18 -2.32
CA HIS A 226 -51.74 -18.42 -0.95
C HIS A 226 -50.64 -19.02 -0.07
N GLN A 227 -49.88 -19.99 -0.59
CA GLN A 227 -48.74 -20.56 0.12
C GLN A 227 -47.66 -19.53 0.42
N PHE A 228 -47.37 -18.64 -0.54
CA PHE A 228 -46.43 -17.54 -0.35
C PHE A 228 -46.89 -16.55 0.73
N LEU A 229 -48.19 -16.20 0.74
CA LEU A 229 -48.76 -15.32 1.76
C LEU A 229 -48.70 -15.94 3.17
N ARG A 230 -48.99 -17.24 3.31
CA ARG A 230 -48.82 -17.96 4.59
C ARG A 230 -47.37 -17.93 5.06
N TYR A 231 -46.43 -18.29 4.17
CA TYR A 231 -45.01 -18.31 4.49
C TYR A 231 -44.51 -16.94 4.98
N ARG A 232 -44.95 -15.86 4.32
CA ARG A 232 -44.60 -14.49 4.70
C ARG A 232 -45.20 -14.08 6.05
N GLN A 233 -46.46 -14.43 6.31
CA GLN A 233 -47.12 -14.17 7.59
C GLN A 233 -46.45 -14.92 8.75
N ASP A 234 -46.00 -16.15 8.53
CA ASP A 234 -45.32 -16.94 9.56
C ASP A 234 -43.91 -16.42 9.84
N ASP A 235 -43.15 -15.98 8.83
CA ASP A 235 -41.85 -15.32 9.02
C ASP A 235 -41.97 -14.01 9.81
N GLU A 236 -43.00 -13.21 9.50
CA GLU A 236 -43.30 -11.98 10.22
C GLU A 236 -43.62 -12.25 11.70
N LYS A 237 -44.46 -13.25 11.99
CA LYS A 237 -44.77 -13.69 13.37
C LYS A 237 -43.52 -14.18 14.11
N LEU A 238 -42.64 -14.95 13.47
CA LEU A 238 -41.40 -15.45 14.07
C LEU A 238 -40.43 -14.31 14.39
N ARG A 239 -40.32 -13.30 13.51
CA ARG A 239 -39.55 -12.08 13.73
C ARG A 239 -40.08 -11.29 14.94
N HIS A 240 -41.40 -11.12 15.04
CA HIS A 240 -42.02 -10.48 16.19
C HIS A 240 -41.76 -11.24 17.50
N ARG A 241 -41.85 -12.57 17.48
CA ARG A 241 -41.58 -13.42 18.66
C ARG A 241 -40.12 -13.33 19.11
N ARG A 242 -39.18 -13.32 18.17
CA ARG A 242 -37.74 -13.15 18.44
C ARG A 242 -37.46 -11.78 19.08
N ASN A 243 -38.06 -10.72 18.54
CA ASN A 243 -37.90 -9.36 19.05
C ASN A 243 -38.55 -9.19 20.44
N ALA A 244 -39.71 -9.82 20.68
CA ALA A 244 -40.38 -9.81 21.98
C ALA A 244 -39.55 -10.53 23.06
N ASN A 245 -38.98 -11.71 22.75
CA ASN A 245 -38.12 -12.45 23.68
C ASN A 245 -36.81 -11.71 23.98
N HIS A 246 -36.26 -10.97 23.02
CA HIS A 246 -35.06 -10.16 23.22
C HIS A 246 -35.31 -8.98 24.18
N ARG A 247 -36.52 -8.41 24.18
CA ARG A 247 -36.93 -7.32 25.09
C ARG A 247 -37.16 -7.76 26.54
N VAL A 248 -37.52 -9.02 26.77
CA VAL A 248 -37.72 -9.59 28.13
C VAL A 248 -36.40 -10.05 28.77
N SER A 249 -35.36 -10.29 27.97
CA SER A 249 -34.10 -10.89 28.44
C SER A 249 -32.97 -9.90 28.75
N THR A 250 -33.21 -8.58 28.72
CA THR A 250 -32.23 -7.57 29.15
C THR A 250 -32.32 -7.36 30.67
N PRO A 251 -31.35 -7.83 31.49
CA PRO A 251 -31.37 -7.57 32.92
C PRO A 251 -31.10 -6.09 33.18
N SER A 252 -31.98 -5.46 33.96
CA SER A 252 -31.79 -4.11 34.50
C SER A 252 -30.50 -4.08 35.31
N THR A 253 -29.47 -3.43 34.79
CA THR A 253 -28.20 -3.23 35.50
C THR A 253 -28.37 -2.02 36.41
N ASP A 254 -28.96 -2.23 37.59
CA ASP A 254 -28.91 -1.25 38.67
C ASP A 254 -27.47 -1.18 39.20
N VAL A 255 -26.77 -0.12 38.80
CA VAL A 255 -25.41 0.21 39.25
C VAL A 255 -25.48 0.70 40.70
N VAL A 256 -25.14 -0.17 41.64
CA VAL A 256 -24.93 0.19 43.05
C VAL A 256 -23.65 1.04 43.16
N LYS A 257 -23.82 2.29 43.60
CA LYS A 257 -22.76 3.27 43.89
C LYS A 257 -22.11 2.95 45.24
N PRO A 258 -20.78 2.78 45.35
CA PRO A 258 -20.15 2.55 46.65
C PRO A 258 -20.05 3.86 47.44
N SER A 259 -20.46 3.80 48.71
CA SER A 259 -20.37 4.86 49.71
C SER A 259 -18.95 4.92 50.29
N ASN A 260 -18.25 6.03 50.08
CA ASN A 260 -16.99 6.32 50.76
C ASN A 260 -17.24 6.56 52.26
N ARG A 261 -16.68 5.71 53.12
CA ARG A 261 -16.62 5.94 54.57
C ARG A 261 -15.27 6.55 54.93
N SER A 262 -15.30 7.79 55.38
CA SER A 262 -14.23 8.45 56.12
C SER A 262 -14.17 7.90 57.54
N THR A 263 -12.98 7.50 57.98
CA THR A 263 -12.42 7.66 59.34
C THR A 263 -10.94 7.35 59.27
#